data_AF-A0AAU9J6A6-F1
#
_entry.id   AF-A0AAU9J6A6-F1
#
_cell.length_a   1.000
_cell.length_b   1.000
_cell.length_c   1.000
_cell.angle_alpha   90.00
_cell.angle_beta   90.00
_cell.angle_gamma   90.00
#
_symmetry.space_group_name_H-M   'P 1'
#
loop_
_entity.id
_entity.type
_entity.pdbx_description
1 polymer ?
#
loop_
_entity_poly.entity_id
_entity_poly.type
_entity_poly.pdbx_seq_one_letter_code
_entity_poly.pdbx_strand_id
1 'polypeptide(L)'
;MGVDLIFLVWLGLCGLVYIPTGALLFWWSHTKPIRNRSPYMVSIIHWSNFFETCVFLITLYLYFHGIHHNLTLEIIFQTLQTLLHCSFIIPYLLRCYRIYFVFHLEKGWDENDSKFRKNIHKASQKWLFKIYCTSMIPVIIFASFNFIIPGFHGYFPTSYYERNATENSITEMAYLFILFVEELAFVFFVYKLKDVNDDYKMTREVTIVCLLWTLNGIVSTIPSKTIWMIEGTIRNNLIMLLSSLYPVLLAAKGDSFEDVITLEVLESLELILQNELTLNAFEKALAKEIPKLTKIQSAPEYLQIWLKCEYYQNYPSDELEKEIVLTAKALSRVQANDVENIEYEVYKVLSQILFPLFKKTKTYQNLLKNVVHQQIYTNRILQTSFTLESDFEYSIMSHSFDLLASPSVYSPSPSIISRNPSALL
;
A
#
# COMPACT_ATOMS: atom_id res chain seq x y z
N MET A 1 -12.17 40.19 -18.37
CA MET A 1 -12.90 39.24 -19.25
C MET A 1 -12.13 37.96 -19.54
N GLY A 2 -10.90 37.99 -20.08
CA GLY A 2 -10.18 36.74 -20.41
C GLY A 2 -9.68 35.94 -19.21
N VAL A 3 -9.07 36.60 -18.23
CA VAL A 3 -8.39 35.94 -17.10
C VAL A 3 -9.39 35.40 -16.06
N ASP A 4 -10.39 36.20 -15.71
CA ASP A 4 -11.41 35.89 -14.69
C ASP A 4 -12.19 34.60 -15.02
N LEU A 5 -12.44 34.35 -16.32
CA LEU A 5 -13.12 33.15 -16.79
C LEU A 5 -12.27 31.88 -16.60
N ILE A 6 -10.94 31.97 -16.67
CA ILE A 6 -10.03 30.83 -16.52
C ILE A 6 -10.15 30.22 -15.12
N PHE A 7 -10.22 31.04 -14.06
CA PHE A 7 -10.34 30.54 -12.70
C PHE A 7 -11.70 29.87 -12.43
N LEU A 8 -12.79 30.41 -12.99
CA LEU A 8 -14.12 29.78 -12.88
C LEU A 8 -14.20 28.46 -13.66
N VAL A 9 -13.61 28.39 -14.85
CA VAL A 9 -13.49 27.14 -15.63
C VAL A 9 -12.63 26.12 -14.89
N TRP A 10 -11.50 26.54 -14.32
CA TRP A 10 -10.64 25.66 -13.52
C TRP A 10 -11.37 25.14 -12.29
N LEU A 11 -12.10 25.99 -11.55
CA LEU A 11 -12.92 25.60 -10.41
C LEU A 11 -13.99 24.57 -10.80
N GLY A 12 -14.66 24.78 -11.95
CA GLY A 12 -15.63 23.83 -12.49
C GLY A 12 -15.00 22.47 -12.83
N LEU A 13 -13.85 22.46 -13.51
CA LEU A 13 -13.10 21.24 -13.82
C LEU A 13 -12.60 20.52 -12.57
N CYS A 14 -12.10 21.24 -11.57
CA CYS A 14 -11.76 20.68 -10.26
C CYS A 14 -13.00 20.05 -9.59
N GLY A 15 -14.14 20.74 -9.56
CA GLY A 15 -15.39 20.18 -9.02
C GLY A 15 -15.81 18.87 -9.71
N LEU A 16 -15.74 18.82 -11.05
CA LEU A 16 -16.08 17.64 -11.85
C LEU A 16 -15.14 16.43 -11.62
N VAL A 17 -13.92 16.63 -11.12
CA VAL A 17 -12.98 15.53 -10.84
C VAL A 17 -12.92 15.17 -9.36
N TYR A 18 -12.82 16.16 -8.47
CA TYR A 18 -12.74 15.92 -7.03
C TYR A 18 -14.03 15.32 -6.48
N ILE A 19 -15.21 15.90 -6.76
CA ILE A 19 -16.46 15.45 -6.12
C ILE A 19 -16.76 13.96 -6.45
N PRO A 20 -16.66 13.48 -7.70
CA PRO A 20 -16.80 12.06 -7.99
C PRO A 20 -15.69 11.20 -7.37
N THR A 21 -14.44 11.67 -7.35
CA THR A 21 -13.33 10.94 -6.72
C THR A 21 -13.56 10.76 -5.22
N GLY A 22 -13.99 11.81 -4.51
CA GLY A 22 -14.31 11.78 -3.08
C GLY A 22 -15.50 10.87 -2.77
N ALA A 23 -16.54 10.88 -3.62
CA ALA A 23 -17.67 9.96 -3.52
C ALA A 23 -17.25 8.48 -3.72
N LEU A 24 -16.43 8.19 -4.73
CA LEU A 24 -15.91 6.85 -5.00
C LEU A 24 -14.96 6.35 -3.90
N LEU A 25 -14.10 7.21 -3.35
CA LEU A 25 -13.27 6.89 -2.18
C LEU A 25 -14.11 6.45 -0.98
N PHE A 26 -15.27 7.07 -0.76
CA PHE A 26 -16.19 6.71 0.31
C PHE A 26 -16.94 5.40 0.00
N TRP A 27 -17.54 5.28 -1.18
CA TRP A 27 -18.30 4.11 -1.60
C TRP A 27 -17.44 2.84 -1.62
N TRP A 28 -16.24 2.91 -2.22
CA TRP A 28 -15.30 1.79 -2.33
C TRP A 28 -14.32 1.68 -1.15
N SER A 29 -14.59 2.35 -0.02
CA SER A 29 -13.77 2.31 1.19
C SER A 29 -13.55 0.90 1.77
N HIS A 30 -14.42 -0.05 1.44
CA HIS A 30 -14.32 -1.46 1.81
C HIS A 30 -13.34 -2.28 0.94
N THR A 31 -13.03 -1.81 -0.27
CA THR A 31 -12.15 -2.51 -1.24
C THR A 31 -10.70 -2.53 -0.77
N LYS A 32 -9.95 -3.60 -1.04
CA LYS A 32 -8.55 -3.77 -0.60
C LYS A 32 -7.64 -2.57 -0.97
N PRO A 33 -7.70 -1.97 -2.19
CA PRO A 33 -6.86 -0.82 -2.54
C PRO A 33 -7.07 0.43 -1.68
N ILE A 34 -8.30 0.67 -1.22
CA ILE A 34 -8.69 1.89 -0.49
C ILE A 34 -8.71 1.65 1.02
N ARG A 35 -9.27 0.53 1.49
CA ARG A 35 -9.33 0.14 2.91
C ARG A 35 -7.95 0.18 3.58
N ASN A 36 -6.95 -0.32 2.88
CA ASN A 36 -5.58 -0.42 3.40
C ASN A 36 -4.90 0.95 3.54
N ARG A 37 -5.35 1.97 2.78
CA ARG A 37 -4.80 3.34 2.79
C ARG A 37 -5.26 4.23 3.94
N SER A 38 -6.13 3.72 4.82
CA SER A 38 -6.82 4.48 5.87
C SER A 38 -7.93 5.38 5.29
N PRO A 39 -9.05 4.81 4.82
CA PRO A 39 -10.04 5.51 3.99
C PRO A 39 -10.47 6.86 4.58
N TYR A 40 -10.80 6.92 5.87
CA TYR A 40 -11.21 8.16 6.54
C TYR A 40 -10.13 9.25 6.51
N MET A 41 -8.85 8.91 6.71
CA MET A 41 -7.76 9.89 6.62
C MET A 41 -7.55 10.35 5.16
N VAL A 42 -7.67 9.43 4.19
CA VAL A 42 -7.64 9.78 2.76
C VAL A 42 -8.82 10.67 2.38
N SER A 43 -10.01 10.46 2.94
CA SER A 43 -11.18 11.32 2.72
C SER A 43 -10.98 12.72 3.34
N ILE A 44 -10.44 12.82 4.56
CA ILE A 44 -10.15 14.14 5.18
C ILE A 44 -9.12 14.90 4.33
N ILE A 45 -8.05 14.23 3.90
CA ILE A 45 -7.04 14.78 2.97
C ILE A 45 -7.71 15.27 1.69
N HIS A 46 -8.52 14.42 1.06
CA HIS A 46 -9.15 14.71 -0.23
C HIS A 46 -10.07 15.93 -0.16
N TRP A 47 -10.96 15.99 0.83
CA TRP A 47 -11.89 17.11 0.99
C TRP A 47 -11.17 18.39 1.42
N SER A 48 -10.17 18.30 2.30
CA SER A 48 -9.39 19.47 2.70
C SER A 48 -8.62 20.06 1.51
N ASN A 49 -8.00 19.20 0.70
CA ASN A 49 -7.33 19.56 -0.55
C ASN A 49 -8.29 20.21 -1.56
N PHE A 50 -9.50 19.65 -1.73
CA PHE A 50 -10.53 20.24 -2.59
C PHE A 50 -10.92 21.64 -2.13
N PHE A 51 -11.28 21.80 -0.86
CA PHE A 51 -11.73 23.09 -0.35
C PHE A 51 -10.60 24.13 -0.29
N GLU A 52 -9.36 23.75 0.02
CA GLU A 52 -8.19 24.66 -0.06
C GLU A 52 -8.00 25.15 -1.51
N THR A 53 -8.11 24.24 -2.48
CA THR A 53 -8.07 24.56 -3.92
C THR A 53 -9.20 25.52 -4.33
N CYS A 54 -10.42 25.28 -3.84
CA CYS A 54 -11.55 26.18 -4.06
C CYS A 54 -11.30 27.58 -3.47
N VAL A 55 -10.73 27.66 -2.25
CA VAL A 55 -10.35 28.94 -1.63
C VAL A 55 -9.33 29.66 -2.51
N PHE A 56 -8.22 29.03 -2.91
CA PHE A 56 -7.23 29.66 -3.79
C PHE A 56 -7.84 30.19 -5.09
N LEU A 57 -8.65 29.38 -5.79
CA LEU A 57 -9.27 29.77 -7.06
C LEU A 57 -10.28 30.91 -6.91
N ILE A 58 -11.09 30.90 -5.83
CA ILE A 58 -12.03 31.98 -5.53
C ILE A 58 -11.29 33.26 -5.16
N THR A 59 -10.24 33.19 -4.34
CA THR A 59 -9.49 34.38 -3.92
C THR A 59 -8.68 34.97 -5.08
N LEU A 60 -8.09 34.14 -5.96
CA LEU A 60 -7.51 34.59 -7.23
C LEU A 60 -8.56 35.29 -8.12
N TYR A 61 -9.74 34.69 -8.30
CA TYR A 61 -10.82 35.30 -9.07
C TYR A 61 -11.22 36.68 -8.51
N LEU A 62 -11.44 36.80 -7.18
CA LEU A 62 -11.78 38.06 -6.52
C LEU A 62 -10.68 39.11 -6.63
N TYR A 63 -9.40 38.69 -6.54
CA TYR A 63 -8.24 39.57 -6.71
C TYR A 63 -8.21 40.19 -8.12
N PHE A 64 -8.27 39.36 -9.16
CA PHE A 64 -8.26 39.82 -10.56
C PHE A 64 -9.53 40.59 -10.95
N HIS A 65 -10.68 40.32 -10.31
CA HIS A 65 -11.92 41.07 -10.50
C HIS A 65 -12.00 42.38 -9.69
N GLY A 66 -10.96 42.73 -8.92
CA GLY A 66 -10.91 44.01 -8.19
C GLY A 66 -11.68 44.07 -6.87
N ILE A 67 -12.14 42.93 -6.32
CA ILE A 67 -12.92 42.86 -5.08
C ILE A 67 -11.98 42.66 -3.86
N HIS A 68 -10.83 43.32 -3.85
CA HIS A 68 -9.77 43.14 -2.84
C HIS A 68 -9.94 44.02 -1.58
N HIS A 69 -11.04 44.78 -1.45
CA HIS A 69 -11.28 45.72 -0.33
C HIS A 69 -12.26 45.23 0.74
N ASN A 70 -12.73 43.98 0.70
CA ASN A 70 -13.65 43.45 1.71
C ASN A 70 -12.88 42.70 2.82
N LEU A 71 -12.56 43.41 3.90
CA LEU A 71 -11.87 42.86 5.08
C LEU A 71 -12.55 41.61 5.66
N THR A 72 -13.88 41.58 5.72
CA THR A 72 -14.63 40.43 6.26
C THR A 72 -14.43 39.17 5.41
N LEU A 73 -14.38 39.31 4.08
CA LEU A 73 -14.09 38.18 3.19
C LEU A 73 -12.64 37.71 3.32
N GLU A 74 -11.67 38.63 3.46
CA GLU A 74 -10.27 38.28 3.70
C GLU A 74 -10.10 37.45 4.99
N ILE A 75 -10.68 37.91 6.10
CA ILE A 75 -10.69 37.20 7.39
C ILE A 75 -11.28 35.79 7.26
N ILE A 76 -12.38 35.64 6.52
CA ILE A 76 -13.02 34.35 6.27
C ILE A 76 -12.09 33.44 5.45
N PHE A 77 -11.50 33.92 4.35
CA PHE A 77 -10.62 33.11 3.51
C PHE A 77 -9.31 32.72 4.21
N GLN A 78 -8.67 33.62 4.96
CA GLN A 78 -7.50 33.31 5.79
C GLN A 78 -7.80 32.21 6.82
N THR A 79 -8.94 32.30 7.49
CA THR A 79 -9.39 31.33 8.48
C THR A 79 -9.67 29.97 7.81
N LEU A 80 -10.44 29.96 6.72
CA LEU A 80 -10.74 28.74 5.97
C LEU A 80 -9.45 28.09 5.46
N GLN A 81 -8.56 28.85 4.81
CA GLN A 81 -7.29 28.34 4.33
C GLN A 81 -6.45 27.73 5.45
N THR A 82 -6.31 28.40 6.60
CA THR A 82 -5.52 27.88 7.74
C THR A 82 -6.10 26.55 8.22
N LEU A 83 -7.42 26.48 8.42
CA LEU A 83 -8.10 25.26 8.87
C LEU A 83 -7.97 24.13 7.85
N LEU A 84 -8.15 24.42 6.56
CA LEU A 84 -8.08 23.44 5.48
C LEU A 84 -6.66 22.95 5.24
N HIS A 85 -5.66 23.83 5.30
CA HIS A 85 -4.25 23.49 5.18
C HIS A 85 -3.80 22.53 6.28
N CYS A 86 -4.10 22.84 7.55
CA CYS A 86 -3.81 21.94 8.66
C CYS A 86 -4.61 20.64 8.57
N SER A 87 -5.87 20.70 8.11
CA SER A 87 -6.70 19.50 7.86
C SER A 87 -6.18 18.65 6.68
N PHE A 88 -5.37 19.22 5.79
CA PHE A 88 -4.74 18.53 4.67
C PHE A 88 -3.43 17.84 5.10
N ILE A 89 -2.53 18.54 5.81
CA ILE A 89 -1.23 17.97 6.18
C ILE A 89 -1.22 17.09 7.43
N ILE A 90 -1.96 17.43 8.50
CA ILE A 90 -1.92 16.65 9.75
C ILE A 90 -2.28 15.17 9.50
N PRO A 91 -3.30 14.84 8.70
CA PRO A 91 -3.58 13.47 8.30
C PRO A 91 -2.45 12.79 7.51
N TYR A 92 -1.65 13.50 6.70
CA TYR A 92 -0.48 12.88 6.04
C TYR A 92 0.59 12.45 7.04
N LEU A 93 0.90 13.29 8.03
CA LEU A 93 1.82 12.92 9.12
C LEU A 93 1.30 11.71 9.90
N LEU A 94 -0.01 11.65 10.16
CA LEU A 94 -0.67 10.51 10.80
C LEU A 94 -0.69 9.26 9.89
N ARG A 95 -0.80 9.40 8.56
CA ARG A 95 -0.65 8.29 7.60
C ARG A 95 0.78 7.76 7.63
N CYS A 96 1.81 8.61 7.62
CA CYS A 96 3.20 8.19 7.80
C CYS A 96 3.38 7.42 9.11
N TYR A 97 2.86 7.94 10.23
CA TYR A 97 2.89 7.26 11.52
C TYR A 97 2.21 5.87 11.47
N ARG A 98 1.03 5.75 10.84
CA ARG A 98 0.33 4.47 10.69
C ARG A 98 1.11 3.50 9.81
N ILE A 99 1.65 3.95 8.68
CA ILE A 99 2.44 3.09 7.77
C ILE A 99 3.67 2.56 8.50
N TYR A 100 4.40 3.43 9.20
CA TYR A 100 5.53 3.01 10.04
C TYR A 100 5.09 1.95 11.04
N PHE A 101 4.02 2.20 11.81
CA PHE A 101 3.63 1.31 12.88
C PHE A 101 3.09 -0.04 12.38
N VAL A 102 2.32 -0.07 11.28
CA VAL A 102 1.71 -1.30 10.74
C VAL A 102 2.75 -2.19 10.03
N PHE A 103 3.56 -1.61 9.14
CA PHE A 103 4.43 -2.35 8.22
C PHE A 103 5.87 -2.50 8.71
N HIS A 104 6.29 -1.83 9.78
CA HIS A 104 7.59 -2.09 10.38
C HIS A 104 7.56 -3.44 11.13
N LEU A 105 8.33 -4.41 10.62
CA LEU A 105 8.57 -5.69 11.26
C LEU A 105 9.90 -5.62 12.01
N GLU A 106 9.88 -5.97 13.30
CA GLU A 106 11.08 -6.02 14.12
C GLU A 106 11.98 -7.19 13.67
N LYS A 107 13.29 -7.10 13.95
CA LYS A 107 14.27 -8.11 13.49
C LYS A 107 14.19 -9.38 14.34
N GLY A 108 13.24 -10.23 13.97
CA GLY A 108 12.88 -11.48 14.62
C GLY A 108 11.37 -11.62 14.52
N TRP A 109 10.87 -12.64 13.81
CA TRP A 109 9.45 -12.77 13.45
C TRP A 109 8.54 -13.22 14.62
N ASP A 110 8.93 -12.96 15.86
CA ASP A 110 8.09 -13.26 17.01
C ASP A 110 7.07 -12.14 17.25
N GLU A 111 5.87 -12.31 16.69
CA GLU A 111 4.77 -11.37 16.90
C GLU A 111 4.31 -11.29 18.36
N ASN A 112 4.54 -12.33 19.17
CA ASN A 112 4.02 -12.39 20.54
C ASN A 112 4.69 -11.38 21.48
N ASP A 113 5.99 -11.13 21.29
CA ASP A 113 6.73 -10.14 22.08
C ASP A 113 6.85 -8.76 21.39
N SER A 114 6.35 -8.65 20.15
CA SER A 114 6.50 -7.47 19.30
C SER A 114 5.94 -6.17 19.92
N LYS A 115 6.66 -5.07 19.70
CA LYS A 115 6.25 -3.71 20.09
C LYS A 115 4.91 -3.29 19.49
N PHE A 116 4.56 -3.86 18.32
CA PHE A 116 3.26 -3.69 17.68
C PHE A 116 2.14 -4.16 18.59
N ARG A 117 2.17 -5.42 19.04
CA ARG A 117 1.09 -6.02 19.85
C ARG A 117 0.83 -5.23 21.14
N LYS A 118 1.91 -4.81 21.81
CA LYS A 118 1.88 -3.97 23.04
C LYS A 118 1.31 -2.56 22.82
N ASN A 119 1.27 -2.06 21.58
CA ASN A 119 0.88 -0.68 21.26
C ASN A 119 -0.16 -0.60 20.12
N ILE A 120 -0.88 -1.70 19.81
CA ILE A 120 -1.77 -1.82 18.63
C ILE A 120 -2.81 -0.70 18.53
N HIS A 121 -3.32 -0.22 19.67
CA HIS A 121 -4.24 0.91 19.75
C HIS A 121 -3.73 2.16 19.03
N LYS A 122 -2.40 2.37 18.94
CA LYS A 122 -1.78 3.53 18.29
C LYS A 122 -1.86 3.50 16.75
N ALA A 123 -2.01 2.32 16.14
CA ALA A 123 -2.27 2.23 14.70
C ALA A 123 -3.76 2.23 14.34
N SER A 124 -4.65 2.14 15.34
CA SER A 124 -6.10 2.15 15.12
C SER A 124 -6.55 3.48 14.50
N GLN A 125 -7.39 3.41 13.47
CA GLN A 125 -7.94 4.60 12.81
C GLN A 125 -8.73 5.49 13.81
N LYS A 126 -9.35 4.89 14.83
CA LYS A 126 -10.04 5.54 15.95
C LYS A 126 -9.11 6.42 16.79
N TRP A 127 -7.93 5.90 17.16
CA TRP A 127 -6.93 6.67 17.90
C TRP A 127 -6.27 7.76 17.05
N LEU A 128 -5.97 7.45 15.77
CA LEU A 128 -5.44 8.44 14.82
C LEU A 128 -6.43 9.58 14.60
N PHE A 129 -7.73 9.28 14.48
CA PHE A 129 -8.77 10.30 14.39
C PHE A 129 -8.88 11.13 15.68
N LYS A 130 -8.76 10.52 16.86
CA LYS A 130 -8.69 11.25 18.13
C LYS A 130 -7.49 12.21 18.18
N ILE A 131 -6.32 11.79 17.70
CA ILE A 131 -5.15 12.67 17.60
C ILE A 131 -5.42 13.80 16.60
N TYR A 132 -5.93 13.49 15.41
CA TYR A 132 -6.30 14.51 14.42
C TYR A 132 -7.20 15.60 15.03
N CYS A 133 -8.30 15.23 15.69
CA CYS A 133 -9.17 16.17 16.36
C CYS A 133 -8.45 16.97 17.46
N THR A 134 -7.59 16.32 18.25
CA THR A 134 -6.82 16.98 19.32
C THR A 134 -5.81 17.99 18.76
N SER A 135 -5.13 17.65 17.67
CA SER A 135 -4.17 18.54 16.99
C SER A 135 -4.84 19.71 16.26
N MET A 136 -6.11 19.57 15.84
CA MET A 136 -6.88 20.66 15.23
C MET A 136 -7.37 21.70 16.26
N ILE A 137 -7.50 21.37 17.55
CA ILE A 137 -7.92 22.32 18.59
C ILE A 137 -7.05 23.60 18.63
N PRO A 138 -5.71 23.53 18.76
CA PRO A 138 -4.88 24.74 18.77
C PRO A 138 -4.96 25.53 17.45
N VAL A 139 -5.14 24.85 16.30
CA VAL A 139 -5.33 25.52 15.00
C VAL A 139 -6.65 26.30 14.97
N ILE A 140 -7.74 25.71 15.46
CA ILE A 140 -9.05 26.37 15.55
C ILE A 140 -9.00 27.58 16.49
N ILE A 141 -8.34 27.45 17.64
CA ILE A 141 -8.13 28.57 18.57
C ILE A 141 -7.34 29.69 17.87
N PHE A 142 -6.21 29.36 17.25
CA PHE A 142 -5.37 30.35 16.55
C PHE A 142 -6.13 31.04 15.40
N ALA A 143 -6.88 30.28 14.59
CA ALA A 143 -7.70 30.84 13.51
C ALA A 143 -8.83 31.73 14.05
N SER A 144 -9.43 31.40 15.21
CA SER A 144 -10.49 32.23 15.82
C SER A 144 -10.03 33.64 16.21
N PHE A 145 -8.73 33.83 16.50
CA PHE A 145 -8.18 35.13 16.85
C PHE A 145 -8.31 36.18 15.73
N ASN A 146 -8.44 35.77 14.45
CA ASN A 146 -8.72 36.69 13.33
C ASN A 146 -10.05 37.44 13.47
N PHE A 147 -11.04 36.85 14.16
CA PHE A 147 -12.34 37.48 14.42
C PHE A 147 -12.36 38.24 15.76
N ILE A 148 -11.57 37.80 16.74
CA ILE A 148 -11.65 38.27 18.13
C ILE A 148 -10.67 39.42 18.41
N ILE A 149 -9.50 39.43 17.77
CA ILE A 149 -8.42 40.38 18.03
C ILE A 149 -8.30 41.38 16.86
N PRO A 150 -8.62 42.66 17.05
CA PRO A 150 -8.46 43.68 16.01
C PRO A 150 -7.03 43.75 15.48
N GLY A 151 -6.88 43.81 14.15
CA GLY A 151 -5.57 43.82 13.47
C GLY A 151 -4.86 42.47 13.37
N PHE A 152 -5.36 41.40 14.01
CA PHE A 152 -4.68 40.10 14.02
C PHE A 152 -4.61 39.42 12.63
N HIS A 153 -5.62 39.68 11.78
CA HIS A 153 -5.66 39.27 10.37
C HIS A 153 -4.46 39.73 9.53
N GLY A 154 -3.75 40.77 9.98
CA GLY A 154 -2.48 41.15 9.36
C GLY A 154 -1.43 40.04 9.51
N TYR A 155 -1.33 39.41 10.68
CA TYR A 155 -0.27 38.43 10.97
C TYR A 155 -0.49 37.05 10.33
N PHE A 156 -1.55 36.87 9.54
CA PHE A 156 -1.77 35.66 8.76
C PHE A 156 -1.14 35.76 7.37
N PRO A 157 -0.71 34.62 6.79
CA PRO A 157 -0.43 34.56 5.37
C PRO A 157 -1.66 35.00 4.56
N THR A 158 -1.41 35.44 3.32
CA THR A 158 -2.42 35.83 2.31
C THR A 158 -3.12 37.19 2.48
N SER A 159 -2.76 37.99 3.49
CA SER A 159 -3.34 39.34 3.60
C SER A 159 -3.06 40.20 2.36
N TYR A 160 -4.10 40.76 1.74
CA TYR A 160 -3.97 41.58 0.54
C TYR A 160 -3.60 43.03 0.86
N TYR A 161 -3.97 43.52 2.04
CA TYR A 161 -3.66 44.87 2.51
C TYR A 161 -2.15 45.18 2.45
N GLU A 162 -1.84 46.35 1.90
CA GLU A 162 -0.52 46.97 1.98
C GLU A 162 -0.31 47.50 3.40
N ARG A 163 0.55 46.83 4.17
CA ARG A 163 1.03 47.33 5.48
C ARG A 163 2.39 47.99 5.37
N ASN A 164 2.79 48.64 6.46
CA ASN A 164 4.14 49.16 6.66
C ASN A 164 5.18 48.05 6.38
N ALA A 165 6.28 48.39 5.71
CA ALA A 165 7.27 47.41 5.26
C ALA A 165 7.81 46.49 6.38
N THR A 166 7.96 47.03 7.60
CA THR A 166 8.41 46.27 8.78
C THR A 166 7.40 45.22 9.23
N GLU A 167 6.10 45.51 9.17
CA GLU A 167 5.03 44.59 9.59
C GLU A 167 4.84 43.45 8.58
N ASN A 168 4.97 43.74 7.28
CA ASN A 168 5.00 42.71 6.23
C ASN A 168 6.19 41.77 6.45
N SER A 169 7.40 42.31 6.64
CA SER A 169 8.62 41.51 6.80
C SER A 169 8.56 40.56 8.01
N ILE A 170 8.02 41.01 9.15
CA ILE A 170 7.83 40.16 10.34
C ILE A 170 6.81 39.04 10.06
N THR A 171 5.72 39.36 9.36
CA THR A 171 4.66 38.39 9.01
C THR A 171 5.18 37.33 8.03
N GLU A 172 5.89 37.76 6.99
CA GLU A 172 6.51 36.88 5.98
C GLU A 172 7.55 35.97 6.62
N MET A 173 8.42 36.49 7.49
CA MET A 173 9.40 35.68 8.22
C MET A 173 8.72 34.62 9.13
N ALA A 174 7.66 34.98 9.85
CA ALA A 174 6.92 34.05 10.68
C ALA A 174 6.25 32.94 9.84
N TYR A 175 5.66 33.30 8.70
CA TYR A 175 5.05 32.34 7.78
C TYR A 175 6.08 31.38 7.15
N LEU A 176 7.19 31.89 6.64
CA LEU A 176 8.27 31.08 6.08
C LEU A 176 8.88 30.13 7.13
N PHE A 177 8.98 30.57 8.40
CA PHE A 177 9.43 29.70 9.49
C PHE A 177 8.43 28.58 9.78
N ILE A 178 7.13 28.85 9.76
CA ILE A 178 6.08 27.82 9.92
C ILE A 178 6.17 26.79 8.78
N LEU A 179 6.25 27.24 7.53
CA LEU A 179 6.43 26.35 6.36
C LEU A 179 7.69 25.49 6.48
N PHE A 180 8.82 26.08 6.90
CA PHE A 180 10.07 25.32 7.10
C PHE A 180 9.93 24.24 8.18
N VAL A 181 9.29 24.55 9.32
CA VAL A 181 9.03 23.57 10.39
C VAL A 181 8.10 22.46 9.92
N GLU A 182 7.10 22.82 9.12
CA GLU A 182 6.13 21.90 8.52
C GLU A 182 6.80 20.92 7.52
N GLU A 183 7.59 21.44 6.59
CA GLU A 183 8.37 20.66 5.64
C GLU A 183 9.37 19.74 6.35
N LEU A 184 10.11 20.27 7.33
CA LEU A 184 11.06 19.50 8.12
C LEU A 184 10.37 18.35 8.89
N ALA A 185 9.18 18.60 9.44
CA ALA A 185 8.37 17.57 10.07
C ALA A 185 7.95 16.49 9.05
N PHE A 186 7.44 16.88 7.88
CA PHE A 186 7.01 15.92 6.87
C PHE A 186 8.18 15.06 6.34
N VAL A 187 9.33 15.69 6.05
CA VAL A 187 10.57 15.00 5.67
C VAL A 187 11.02 14.04 6.77
N PHE A 188 10.97 14.43 8.05
CA PHE A 188 11.30 13.55 9.17
C PHE A 188 10.37 12.32 9.25
N PHE A 189 9.06 12.52 9.11
CA PHE A 189 8.08 11.42 9.11
C PHE A 189 8.27 10.46 7.92
N VAL A 190 8.55 10.98 6.72
CA VAL A 190 8.86 10.15 5.54
C VAL A 190 10.20 9.44 5.68
N TYR A 191 11.22 10.08 6.24
CA TYR A 191 12.54 9.45 6.48
C TYR A 191 12.44 8.22 7.40
N LYS A 192 11.50 8.21 8.37
CA LYS A 192 11.24 7.03 9.21
C LYS A 192 10.66 5.84 8.44
N LEU A 193 10.15 6.04 7.23
CA LEU A 193 9.62 4.97 6.37
C LEU A 193 10.69 4.31 5.47
N LYS A 194 11.93 4.78 5.44
CA LYS A 194 12.97 4.31 4.50
C LYS A 194 13.22 2.79 4.53
N ASP A 195 13.04 2.16 5.69
CA ASP A 195 13.26 0.73 5.94
C ASP A 195 11.93 -0.07 6.00
N VAL A 196 10.81 0.57 5.67
CA VAL A 196 9.46 -0.02 5.69
C VAL A 196 9.10 -0.53 4.30
N ASN A 197 9.01 -1.85 4.14
CA ASN A 197 8.65 -2.47 2.88
C ASN A 197 7.12 -2.73 2.85
N ASP A 198 6.39 -1.90 2.12
CA ASP A 198 4.92 -1.95 2.05
C ASP A 198 4.40 -2.39 0.67
N ASP A 199 3.71 -3.54 0.65
CA ASP A 199 3.21 -4.16 -0.60
C ASP A 199 2.20 -3.27 -1.35
N TYR A 200 1.64 -2.28 -0.67
CA TYR A 200 0.61 -1.38 -1.18
C TYR A 200 1.16 -0.10 -1.84
N LYS A 201 2.49 0.09 -1.86
CA LYS A 201 3.20 1.24 -2.47
C LYS A 201 2.81 2.61 -1.89
N MET A 202 2.24 2.63 -0.69
CA MET A 202 1.89 3.82 0.08
C MET A 202 3.13 4.60 0.52
N THR A 203 4.25 3.94 0.89
CA THR A 203 5.48 4.68 1.24
C THR A 203 5.96 5.53 0.07
N ARG A 204 5.88 5.00 -1.16
CA ARG A 204 6.17 5.74 -2.39
C ARG A 204 5.18 6.88 -2.63
N GLU A 205 3.89 6.65 -2.38
CA GLU A 205 2.84 7.68 -2.44
C GLU A 205 3.19 8.88 -1.53
N VAL A 206 3.41 8.67 -0.22
CA VAL A 206 3.75 9.78 0.69
C VAL A 206 5.12 10.40 0.43
N THR A 207 6.09 9.64 -0.10
CA THR A 207 7.38 10.19 -0.51
C THR A 207 7.21 11.19 -1.65
N ILE A 208 6.41 10.87 -2.68
CA ILE A 208 6.16 11.79 -3.80
C ILE A 208 5.36 13.01 -3.32
N VAL A 209 4.36 12.83 -2.45
CA VAL A 209 3.62 13.95 -1.85
C VAL A 209 4.56 14.88 -1.06
N CYS A 210 5.49 14.35 -0.28
CA CYS A 210 6.48 15.15 0.45
C CYS A 210 7.45 15.92 -0.49
N LEU A 211 7.88 15.30 -1.60
CA LEU A 211 8.64 16.01 -2.64
C LEU A 211 7.84 17.15 -3.26
N LEU A 212 6.57 16.93 -3.62
CA LEU A 212 5.70 17.99 -4.13
C LEU A 212 5.47 19.11 -3.10
N TRP A 213 5.43 18.78 -1.81
CA TRP A 213 5.29 19.75 -0.73
C TRP A 213 6.53 20.65 -0.62
N THR A 214 7.71 20.04 -0.49
CA THR A 214 9.00 20.77 -0.37
C THR A 214 9.39 21.57 -1.61
N LEU A 215 9.03 21.10 -2.81
CA LEU A 215 9.22 21.88 -4.04
C LEU A 215 8.39 23.17 -4.03
N ASN A 216 7.20 23.16 -3.43
CA ASN A 216 6.35 24.34 -3.34
C ASN A 216 6.97 25.42 -2.43
N GLY A 217 7.63 25.05 -1.32
CA GLY A 217 8.33 25.99 -0.46
C GLY A 217 9.47 26.73 -1.17
N ILE A 218 10.25 26.03 -2.00
CA ILE A 218 11.35 26.64 -2.77
C ILE A 218 10.83 27.75 -3.70
N VAL A 219 9.74 27.50 -4.43
CA VAL A 219 9.20 28.48 -5.40
C VAL A 219 8.40 29.60 -4.73
N SER A 220 7.83 29.36 -3.54
CA SER A 220 7.16 30.39 -2.73
C SER A 220 8.06 31.57 -2.30
N THR A 221 9.38 31.47 -2.51
CA THR A 221 10.33 32.58 -2.34
C THR A 221 10.23 33.67 -3.41
N ILE A 222 9.47 33.44 -4.49
CA ILE A 222 9.18 34.46 -5.51
C ILE A 222 8.14 35.46 -4.94
N PRO A 223 8.44 36.77 -4.83
CA PRO A 223 7.63 37.74 -4.10
C PRO A 223 6.39 38.21 -4.89
N SER A 224 5.45 37.30 -5.15
CA SER A 224 4.16 37.62 -5.78
C SER A 224 3.00 36.92 -5.08
N LYS A 225 2.06 37.71 -4.54
CA LYS A 225 0.88 37.24 -3.81
C LYS A 225 -0.07 36.35 -4.63
N THR A 226 0.09 36.26 -5.95
CA THR A 226 -0.74 35.41 -6.83
C THR A 226 -0.03 34.14 -7.31
N ILE A 227 1.30 34.16 -7.43
CA ILE A 227 2.09 33.03 -7.95
C ILE A 227 1.98 31.83 -7.01
N TRP A 228 2.19 32.04 -5.70
CA TRP A 228 2.13 30.96 -4.71
C TRP A 228 0.73 30.30 -4.62
N MET A 229 -0.36 31.03 -4.90
CA MET A 229 -1.73 30.46 -4.94
C MET A 229 -1.94 29.54 -6.16
N ILE A 230 -1.39 29.94 -7.32
CA ILE A 230 -1.42 29.13 -8.54
C ILE A 230 -0.58 27.86 -8.35
N GLU A 231 0.60 27.99 -7.73
CA GLU A 231 1.47 26.87 -7.36
C GLU A 231 0.80 25.92 -6.37
N GLY A 232 0.20 26.46 -5.30
CA GLY A 232 -0.61 25.69 -4.35
C GLY A 232 -1.74 24.93 -5.03
N THR A 233 -2.44 25.56 -5.98
CA THR A 233 -3.48 24.91 -6.81
C THR A 233 -2.91 23.77 -7.67
N ILE A 234 -1.75 23.96 -8.29
CA ILE A 234 -1.08 22.93 -9.11
C ILE A 234 -0.63 21.75 -8.23
N ARG A 235 0.06 22.04 -7.11
CA ARG A 235 0.48 21.08 -6.09
C ARG A 235 -0.70 20.23 -5.63
N ASN A 236 -1.80 20.88 -5.26
CA ASN A 236 -3.03 20.27 -4.77
C ASN A 236 -3.64 19.29 -5.77
N ASN A 237 -3.71 19.69 -7.05
CA ASN A 237 -4.18 18.85 -8.14
C ASN A 237 -3.27 17.63 -8.36
N LEU A 238 -1.93 17.80 -8.35
CA LEU A 238 -0.98 16.69 -8.45
C LEU A 238 -1.11 15.71 -7.27
N ILE A 239 -1.30 16.21 -6.05
CA ILE A 239 -1.50 15.38 -4.86
C ILE A 239 -2.83 14.61 -4.92
N MET A 240 -3.91 15.21 -5.42
CA MET A 240 -5.19 14.53 -5.66
C MET A 240 -5.05 13.37 -6.64
N LEU A 241 -4.34 13.57 -7.76
CA LEU A 241 -4.10 12.51 -8.75
C LEU A 241 -3.41 11.28 -8.11
N LEU A 242 -2.41 11.52 -7.27
CA LEU A 242 -1.60 10.47 -6.64
C LEU A 242 -2.28 9.80 -5.44
N SER A 243 -2.91 10.59 -4.56
CA SER A 243 -3.40 10.12 -3.25
C SER A 243 -4.90 9.77 -3.23
N SER A 244 -5.65 10.19 -4.25
CA SER A 244 -7.10 9.99 -4.32
C SER A 244 -7.52 9.28 -5.60
N LEU A 245 -7.16 9.81 -6.77
CA LEU A 245 -7.60 9.24 -8.04
C LEU A 245 -6.92 7.89 -8.35
N TYR A 246 -5.60 7.78 -8.16
CA TYR A 246 -4.88 6.53 -8.41
C TYR A 246 -5.42 5.33 -7.59
N PRO A 247 -5.69 5.44 -6.27
CA PRO A 247 -6.38 4.40 -5.51
C PRO A 247 -7.78 4.02 -6.04
N VAL A 248 -8.55 5.00 -6.52
CA VAL A 248 -9.89 4.78 -7.12
C VAL A 248 -9.76 4.03 -8.45
N LEU A 249 -8.79 4.40 -9.30
CA LEU A 249 -8.50 3.70 -10.56
C LEU A 249 -8.04 2.25 -10.31
N LEU A 250 -7.22 2.00 -9.28
CA LEU A 250 -6.85 0.64 -8.88
C LEU A 250 -8.07 -0.18 -8.42
N ALA A 251 -8.99 0.41 -7.65
CA ALA A 251 -10.22 -0.26 -7.25
C ALA A 251 -11.13 -0.56 -8.47
N ALA A 252 -11.23 0.37 -9.42
CA ALA A 252 -12.05 0.23 -10.62
C ALA A 252 -11.57 -0.86 -11.58
N LYS A 253 -10.26 -1.13 -11.64
CA LYS A 253 -9.71 -2.19 -12.50
C LYS A 253 -10.15 -3.60 -12.10
N GLY A 254 -10.56 -3.80 -10.84
CA GLY A 254 -10.88 -5.14 -10.33
C GLY A 254 -9.67 -6.06 -10.20
N ASP A 255 -8.45 -5.59 -10.51
CA ASP A 255 -7.19 -6.33 -10.34
C ASP A 255 -7.13 -6.86 -8.91
N SER A 256 -7.32 -8.17 -8.75
CA SER A 256 -6.84 -8.90 -7.60
C SER A 256 -5.36 -8.57 -7.48
N PHE A 257 -4.97 -7.98 -6.34
CA PHE A 257 -3.55 -7.82 -6.00
C PHE A 257 -2.86 -9.16 -6.23
N GLU A 258 -2.00 -9.22 -7.27
CA GLU A 258 -1.13 -10.32 -7.69
C GLU A 258 -1.40 -11.61 -6.92
N ASP A 259 -2.25 -12.49 -7.48
CA ASP A 259 -2.80 -13.73 -6.90
C ASP A 259 -2.23 -14.05 -5.52
N VAL A 260 -2.96 -13.64 -4.48
CA VAL A 260 -2.46 -13.65 -3.10
C VAL A 260 -2.00 -15.05 -2.73
N ILE A 261 -0.69 -15.27 -2.79
CA ILE A 261 -0.08 -16.55 -2.49
C ILE A 261 -0.38 -16.84 -1.01
N THR A 262 -1.21 -17.84 -0.75
CA THR A 262 -1.51 -18.28 0.62
C THR A 262 -0.48 -19.30 1.09
N LEU A 263 -0.47 -19.60 2.39
CA LEU A 263 0.30 -20.72 2.92
C LEU A 263 -0.12 -22.04 2.26
N GLU A 264 -1.41 -22.23 2.03
CA GLU A 264 -1.99 -23.41 1.37
C GLU A 264 -1.41 -23.58 -0.05
N VAL A 265 -1.32 -22.50 -0.83
CA VAL A 265 -0.69 -22.51 -2.16
C VAL A 265 0.78 -22.93 -2.09
N LEU A 266 1.53 -22.54 -1.06
CA LEU A 266 2.92 -22.97 -0.86
C LEU A 266 3.08 -24.37 -0.25
N GLU A 267 2.00 -24.98 0.23
CA GLU A 267 2.02 -26.29 0.86
C GLU A 267 1.66 -27.44 -0.10
N SER A 268 0.81 -27.17 -1.11
CA SER A 268 0.43 -28.12 -2.17
C SER A 268 1.19 -27.88 -3.48
N LEU A 269 1.70 -28.96 -4.09
CA LEU A 269 2.33 -28.87 -5.42
C LEU A 269 1.32 -28.47 -6.50
N GLU A 270 0.10 -28.99 -6.45
CA GLU A 270 -0.95 -28.71 -7.46
C GLU A 270 -1.27 -27.23 -7.53
N LEU A 271 -1.39 -26.57 -6.38
CA LEU A 271 -1.62 -25.13 -6.30
C LEU A 271 -0.41 -24.31 -6.78
N ILE A 272 0.83 -24.80 -6.53
CA ILE A 272 2.04 -24.17 -7.08
C ILE A 272 2.06 -24.20 -8.61
N LEU A 273 1.61 -25.29 -9.21
CA LEU A 273 1.59 -25.47 -10.66
C LEU A 273 0.49 -24.64 -11.34
N GLN A 274 -0.59 -24.32 -10.62
CA GLN A 274 -1.70 -23.49 -11.11
C GLN A 274 -1.44 -21.98 -11.01
N ASN A 275 -0.55 -21.52 -10.14
CA ASN A 275 -0.25 -20.10 -9.94
C ASN A 275 1.07 -19.68 -10.62
N GLU A 276 1.00 -18.66 -11.49
CA GLU A 276 2.13 -18.22 -12.33
C GLU A 276 3.37 -17.83 -11.50
N LEU A 277 3.19 -17.12 -10.38
CA LEU A 277 4.31 -16.64 -9.56
C LEU A 277 5.03 -17.81 -8.86
N THR A 278 4.29 -18.78 -8.33
CA THR A 278 4.87 -19.96 -7.69
C THR A 278 5.45 -20.96 -8.70
N LEU A 279 4.84 -21.10 -9.88
CA LEU A 279 5.35 -21.93 -10.97
C LEU A 279 6.71 -21.40 -11.46
N ASN A 280 6.79 -20.11 -11.80
CA ASN A 280 8.05 -19.46 -12.20
C ASN A 280 9.16 -19.61 -11.13
N ALA A 281 8.78 -19.57 -9.85
CA ALA A 281 9.71 -19.76 -8.74
C ALA A 281 10.15 -21.23 -8.61
N PHE A 282 9.25 -22.19 -8.84
CA PHE A 282 9.53 -23.63 -8.84
C PHE A 282 10.45 -24.01 -10.01
N GLU A 283 10.15 -23.55 -11.23
CA GLU A 283 11.02 -23.71 -12.42
C GLU A 283 12.43 -23.18 -12.19
N LYS A 284 12.54 -21.94 -11.68
CA LYS A 284 13.83 -21.32 -11.36
C LYS A 284 14.63 -22.15 -10.34
N ALA A 285 13.95 -22.74 -9.36
CA ALA A 285 14.57 -23.61 -8.37
C ALA A 285 15.00 -24.96 -8.97
N LEU A 286 14.17 -25.59 -9.80
CA LEU A 286 14.48 -26.81 -10.56
C LEU A 286 15.69 -26.62 -11.47
N ALA A 287 15.81 -25.47 -12.15
CA ALA A 287 16.91 -25.21 -13.07
C ALA A 287 18.24 -24.82 -12.39
N LYS A 288 18.21 -24.18 -11.21
CA LYS A 288 19.40 -23.50 -10.65
C LYS A 288 19.77 -23.83 -9.21
N GLU A 289 18.84 -24.29 -8.37
CA GLU A 289 19.07 -24.55 -6.94
C GLU A 289 19.06 -26.05 -6.63
N ILE A 290 18.04 -26.78 -7.06
CA ILE A 290 17.91 -28.24 -6.82
C ILE A 290 19.08 -29.04 -7.40
N PRO A 291 19.58 -28.79 -8.63
CA PRO A 291 20.75 -29.49 -9.17
C PRO A 291 22.02 -29.29 -8.35
N LYS A 292 22.15 -28.15 -7.64
CA LYS A 292 23.28 -27.87 -6.74
C LYS A 292 23.15 -28.60 -5.40
N LEU A 293 21.92 -28.87 -4.95
CA LEU A 293 21.63 -29.57 -3.70
C LEU A 293 21.75 -31.09 -3.83
N THR A 294 21.35 -31.67 -4.97
CA THR A 294 21.23 -33.14 -5.13
C THR A 294 21.90 -33.73 -6.36
N LYS A 295 22.59 -32.94 -7.19
CA LYS A 295 23.19 -33.33 -8.48
C LYS A 295 22.19 -33.86 -9.53
N ILE A 296 20.88 -33.78 -9.29
CA ILE A 296 19.84 -34.08 -10.28
C ILE A 296 19.83 -32.93 -11.29
N GLN A 297 20.58 -33.06 -12.39
CA GLN A 297 20.58 -32.06 -13.46
C GLN A 297 19.28 -32.07 -14.26
N SER A 298 18.68 -33.26 -14.46
CA SER A 298 17.45 -33.46 -15.22
C SER A 298 16.16 -33.07 -14.46
N ALA A 299 16.24 -32.09 -13.55
CA ALA A 299 15.13 -31.70 -12.70
C ALA A 299 14.04 -30.87 -13.43
N PRO A 300 14.38 -29.90 -14.31
CA PRO A 300 13.40 -29.21 -15.15
C PRO A 300 12.60 -30.13 -16.08
N GLU A 301 13.23 -31.17 -16.59
CA GLU A 301 12.67 -32.08 -17.59
C GLU A 301 11.47 -32.88 -17.03
N TYR A 302 11.46 -33.21 -15.74
CA TYR A 302 10.27 -33.80 -15.10
C TYR A 302 9.06 -32.86 -15.16
N LEU A 303 9.25 -31.56 -14.91
CA LEU A 303 8.15 -30.60 -14.99
C LEU A 303 7.69 -30.40 -16.44
N GLN A 304 8.62 -30.34 -17.40
CA GLN A 304 8.28 -30.22 -18.82
C GLN A 304 7.51 -31.43 -19.35
N ILE A 305 7.85 -32.66 -18.94
CA ILE A 305 7.10 -33.85 -19.35
C ILE A 305 5.70 -33.83 -18.75
N TRP A 306 5.55 -33.49 -17.46
CA TRP A 306 4.23 -33.40 -16.83
C TRP A 306 3.31 -32.40 -17.55
N LEU A 307 3.81 -31.21 -17.86
CA LEU A 307 3.08 -30.20 -18.64
C LEU A 307 2.71 -30.68 -20.06
N LYS A 308 3.54 -31.53 -20.69
CA LYS A 308 3.23 -32.13 -21.99
C LYS A 308 2.17 -33.23 -21.89
N CYS A 309 2.15 -34.02 -20.81
CA CYS A 309 1.08 -34.99 -20.55
C CYS A 309 -0.27 -34.29 -20.37
N GLU A 310 -0.34 -33.26 -19.52
CA GLU A 310 -1.51 -32.39 -19.34
C GLU A 310 -1.98 -31.78 -20.67
N TYR A 311 -1.05 -31.29 -21.50
CA TYR A 311 -1.39 -30.77 -22.82
C TYR A 311 -1.91 -31.87 -23.77
N TYR A 312 -1.34 -33.07 -23.73
CA TYR A 312 -1.77 -34.22 -24.52
C TYR A 312 -3.18 -34.70 -24.15
N GLN A 313 -3.55 -34.71 -22.86
CA GLN A 313 -4.92 -35.05 -22.43
C GLN A 313 -5.97 -34.14 -23.08
N ASN A 314 -5.63 -32.86 -23.25
CA ASN A 314 -6.51 -31.86 -23.86
C ASN A 314 -6.42 -31.83 -25.40
N TYR A 315 -5.24 -32.17 -25.97
CA TYR A 315 -4.96 -32.14 -27.40
C TYR A 315 -4.10 -33.36 -27.84
N PRO A 316 -4.70 -34.56 -28.01
CA PRO A 316 -3.96 -35.76 -28.38
C PRO A 316 -3.32 -35.65 -29.77
N SER A 317 -2.05 -36.07 -29.88
CA SER A 317 -1.30 -36.11 -31.15
C SER A 317 -0.17 -37.15 -31.11
N ASP A 318 -0.08 -37.98 -32.15
CA ASP A 318 0.99 -38.97 -32.36
C ASP A 318 2.41 -38.40 -32.29
N GLU A 319 2.58 -37.11 -32.64
CA GLU A 319 3.89 -36.45 -32.58
C GLU A 319 4.27 -36.10 -31.14
N LEU A 320 3.29 -35.59 -30.38
CA LEU A 320 3.43 -35.23 -28.97
C LEU A 320 3.62 -36.48 -28.10
N GLU A 321 2.88 -37.56 -28.36
CA GLU A 321 3.04 -38.85 -27.67
C GLU A 321 4.48 -39.40 -27.84
N LYS A 322 4.99 -39.39 -29.07
CA LYS A 322 6.37 -39.81 -29.35
C LYS A 322 7.38 -38.93 -28.63
N GLU A 323 7.18 -37.61 -28.60
CA GLU A 323 8.05 -36.69 -27.87
C GLU A 323 8.06 -36.96 -26.35
N ILE A 324 6.88 -37.17 -25.75
CA ILE A 324 6.72 -37.52 -24.33
C ILE A 324 7.47 -38.82 -24.03
N VAL A 325 7.21 -39.90 -24.78
CA VAL A 325 7.80 -41.22 -24.54
C VAL A 325 9.31 -41.22 -24.76
N LEU A 326 9.81 -40.51 -25.78
CA LEU A 326 11.26 -40.39 -26.03
C LEU A 326 11.97 -39.60 -24.93
N THR A 327 11.37 -38.49 -24.48
CA THR A 327 11.96 -37.66 -23.40
C THR A 327 11.91 -38.39 -22.06
N ALA A 328 10.82 -39.11 -21.77
CA ALA A 328 10.66 -39.93 -20.57
C ALA A 328 11.74 -41.01 -20.46
N LYS A 329 12.08 -41.68 -21.56
CA LYS A 329 13.14 -42.71 -21.60
C LYS A 329 14.54 -42.18 -21.29
N ALA A 330 14.79 -40.88 -21.43
CA ALA A 330 16.04 -40.26 -21.00
C ALA A 330 16.10 -40.04 -19.48
N LEU A 331 14.97 -40.10 -18.77
CA LEU A 331 14.89 -39.90 -17.33
C LEU A 331 15.00 -41.22 -16.56
N SER A 332 16.09 -41.36 -15.80
CA SER A 332 16.44 -42.56 -14.99
C SER A 332 15.38 -43.10 -13.99
N ARG A 333 14.22 -42.44 -13.84
CA ARG A 333 13.16 -42.80 -12.90
C ARG A 333 11.78 -42.99 -13.54
N VAL A 334 11.71 -42.94 -14.87
CA VAL A 334 10.48 -43.24 -15.63
C VAL A 334 10.74 -44.52 -16.43
N GLN A 335 9.83 -45.49 -16.30
CA GLN A 335 9.91 -46.81 -16.95
C GLN A 335 8.66 -47.13 -17.79
N ALA A 336 7.58 -46.38 -17.57
CA ALA A 336 6.38 -46.42 -18.39
C ALA A 336 6.64 -46.12 -19.87
N ASN A 337 5.80 -46.67 -20.75
CA ASN A 337 5.86 -46.45 -22.21
C ASN A 337 4.59 -45.78 -22.77
N ASP A 338 3.59 -45.56 -21.93
CA ASP A 338 2.30 -44.93 -22.23
C ASP A 338 2.16 -43.62 -21.44
N VAL A 339 1.40 -42.66 -21.99
CA VAL A 339 1.37 -41.27 -21.47
C VAL A 339 0.80 -41.19 -20.05
N GLU A 340 -0.24 -41.97 -19.74
CA GLU A 340 -0.91 -41.97 -18.42
C GLU A 340 0.03 -42.48 -17.31
N ASN A 341 0.71 -43.61 -17.50
CA ASN A 341 1.67 -44.10 -16.51
C ASN A 341 2.94 -43.21 -16.45
N ILE A 342 3.39 -42.63 -17.58
CA ILE A 342 4.48 -41.63 -17.58
C ILE A 342 4.10 -40.43 -16.71
N GLU A 343 2.90 -39.88 -16.89
CA GLU A 343 2.39 -38.76 -16.11
C GLU A 343 2.36 -39.07 -14.61
N TYR A 344 1.83 -40.24 -14.24
CA TYR A 344 1.81 -40.69 -12.84
C TYR A 344 3.22 -40.85 -12.25
N GLU A 345 4.15 -41.50 -12.96
CA GLU A 345 5.54 -41.66 -12.51
C GLU A 345 6.27 -40.31 -12.37
N VAL A 346 6.04 -39.39 -13.32
CA VAL A 346 6.62 -38.04 -13.30
C VAL A 346 6.03 -37.19 -12.18
N TYR A 347 4.70 -37.17 -12.02
CA TYR A 347 4.02 -36.47 -10.91
C TYR A 347 4.49 -37.00 -9.55
N LYS A 348 4.72 -38.31 -9.43
CA LYS A 348 5.31 -38.91 -8.23
C LYS A 348 6.73 -38.41 -7.95
N VAL A 349 7.57 -38.22 -8.98
CA VAL A 349 8.90 -37.60 -8.80
C VAL A 349 8.79 -36.13 -8.42
N LEU A 350 7.88 -35.37 -9.05
CA LEU A 350 7.63 -33.98 -8.72
C LEU A 350 7.16 -33.81 -7.26
N SER A 351 6.13 -34.54 -6.86
CA SER A 351 5.50 -34.44 -5.53
C SER A 351 6.34 -35.04 -4.39
N GLN A 352 6.99 -36.19 -4.58
CA GLN A 352 7.68 -36.91 -3.50
C GLN A 352 9.18 -36.58 -3.38
N ILE A 353 9.81 -36.05 -4.44
CA ILE A 353 11.25 -35.74 -4.45
C ILE A 353 11.51 -34.26 -4.71
N LEU A 354 11.04 -33.71 -5.83
CA LEU A 354 11.44 -32.36 -6.26
C LEU A 354 10.77 -31.26 -5.42
N PHE A 355 9.51 -31.42 -5.04
CA PHE A 355 8.78 -30.47 -4.19
C PHE A 355 9.31 -30.43 -2.74
N PRO A 356 9.59 -31.54 -2.05
CA PRO A 356 10.29 -31.53 -0.76
C PRO A 356 11.72 -30.94 -0.81
N LEU A 357 12.39 -31.01 -1.97
CA LEU A 357 13.65 -30.32 -2.20
C LEU A 357 13.45 -28.82 -2.45
N PHE A 358 12.42 -28.44 -3.20
CA PHE A 358 12.03 -27.04 -3.40
C PHE A 358 11.76 -26.34 -2.07
N LYS A 359 11.05 -26.99 -1.12
CA LYS A 359 10.81 -26.44 0.24
C LYS A 359 12.11 -26.12 1.02
N LYS A 360 13.27 -26.61 0.59
CA LYS A 360 14.60 -26.33 1.18
C LYS A 360 15.40 -25.25 0.43
N THR A 361 14.89 -24.72 -0.68
CA THR A 361 15.57 -23.72 -1.52
C THR A 361 15.43 -22.30 -0.94
N LYS A 362 16.36 -21.41 -1.32
CA LYS A 362 16.26 -19.99 -0.94
C LYS A 362 15.07 -19.32 -1.61
N THR A 363 14.74 -19.74 -2.84
CA THR A 363 13.55 -19.26 -3.55
C THR A 363 12.26 -19.57 -2.78
N TYR A 364 12.06 -20.80 -2.28
CA TYR A 364 10.90 -21.11 -1.42
C TYR A 364 10.89 -20.33 -0.10
N GLN A 365 12.04 -20.22 0.58
CA GLN A 365 12.14 -19.45 1.82
C GLN A 365 11.77 -17.97 1.63
N ASN A 366 12.11 -17.39 0.47
CA ASN A 366 11.71 -16.02 0.12
C ASN A 366 10.21 -15.90 -0.18
N LEU A 367 9.59 -16.88 -0.85
CA LEU A 367 8.15 -16.90 -1.05
C LEU A 367 7.40 -17.01 0.30
N LEU A 368 7.77 -18.00 1.12
CA LEU A 368 7.19 -18.21 2.45
C LEU A 368 7.28 -16.95 3.31
N LYS A 369 8.45 -16.29 3.31
CA LYS A 369 8.64 -15.00 3.97
C LYS A 369 7.66 -13.93 3.48
N ASN A 370 7.48 -13.79 2.18
CA ASN A 370 6.58 -12.78 1.60
C ASN A 370 5.11 -13.08 1.98
N VAL A 371 4.69 -14.34 1.94
CA VAL A 371 3.34 -14.77 2.36
C VAL A 371 3.10 -14.44 3.83
N VAL A 372 4.02 -14.83 4.71
CA VAL A 372 3.93 -14.54 6.16
C VAL A 372 3.89 -13.03 6.41
N HIS A 373 4.73 -12.25 5.74
CA HIS A 373 4.68 -10.78 5.81
C HIS A 373 3.31 -10.22 5.37
N GLN A 374 2.78 -10.67 4.22
CA GLN A 374 1.47 -10.22 3.70
C GLN A 374 0.31 -10.58 4.63
N GLN A 375 0.33 -11.78 5.24
CA GLN A 375 -0.65 -12.21 6.23
C GLN A 375 -0.58 -11.34 7.49
N ILE A 376 0.62 -11.13 8.04
CA ILE A 376 0.86 -10.23 9.17
C ILE A 376 0.32 -8.82 8.85
N TYR A 377 0.72 -8.22 7.74
CA TYR A 377 0.25 -6.89 7.36
C TYR A 377 -1.27 -6.83 7.19
N THR A 378 -1.88 -7.83 6.55
CA THR A 378 -3.33 -7.88 6.36
C THR A 378 -4.05 -7.97 7.72
N ASN A 379 -3.60 -8.84 8.62
CA ASN A 379 -4.15 -8.96 9.97
C ASN A 379 -4.01 -7.66 10.76
N ARG A 380 -2.82 -7.03 10.74
CA ARG A 380 -2.57 -5.74 11.42
C ARG A 380 -3.42 -4.60 10.84
N ILE A 381 -3.65 -4.55 9.53
CA ILE A 381 -4.54 -3.57 8.89
C ILE A 381 -5.99 -3.80 9.35
N LEU A 382 -6.46 -5.05 9.33
CA LEU A 382 -7.81 -5.43 9.73
C LEU A 382 -8.08 -5.06 11.21
N GLN A 383 -7.22 -5.51 12.13
CA GLN A 383 -7.30 -5.20 13.58
C GLN A 383 -7.24 -3.70 13.91
N THR A 384 -6.72 -2.86 13.00
CA THR A 384 -6.56 -1.41 13.21
C THR A 384 -7.53 -0.56 12.38
N SER A 385 -8.46 -1.18 11.65
CA SER A 385 -9.48 -0.48 10.85
C SER A 385 -10.81 -0.38 11.61
N PHE A 386 -11.63 0.63 11.31
CA PHE A 386 -12.92 0.83 11.99
C PHE A 386 -13.95 -0.30 11.78
N THR A 387 -13.74 -1.21 10.83
CA THR A 387 -14.73 -2.19 10.35
C THR A 387 -14.86 -3.45 11.19
N LEU A 388 -14.19 -3.58 12.34
CA LEU A 388 -13.93 -4.88 12.98
C LEU A 388 -14.10 -4.94 14.52
N GLU A 389 -14.67 -3.91 15.15
CA GLU A 389 -14.91 -3.91 16.61
C GLU A 389 -16.07 -4.85 17.08
N SER A 390 -16.76 -5.58 16.18
CA SER A 390 -17.90 -6.45 16.55
C SER A 390 -17.59 -7.94 16.72
N ASP A 391 -16.69 -8.53 15.90
CA ASP A 391 -16.67 -10.00 15.70
C ASP A 391 -15.32 -10.70 15.97
N PHE A 392 -14.24 -9.96 16.32
CA PHE A 392 -12.88 -10.54 16.34
C PHE A 392 -12.34 -11.01 17.70
N GLU A 393 -13.04 -10.82 18.81
CA GLU A 393 -12.56 -11.28 20.13
C GLU A 393 -12.56 -12.82 20.29
N TYR A 394 -13.27 -13.57 19.44
CA TYR A 394 -13.44 -15.02 19.59
C TYR A 394 -12.65 -15.91 18.62
N SER A 395 -12.05 -15.39 17.54
CA SER A 395 -11.56 -16.25 16.43
C SER A 395 -10.04 -16.48 16.37
N ILE A 396 -9.19 -15.52 16.75
CA ILE A 396 -7.73 -15.64 16.54
C ILE A 396 -7.06 -16.63 17.52
N MET A 397 -7.64 -16.88 18.69
CA MET A 397 -6.90 -17.47 19.81
C MET A 397 -6.62 -18.98 19.75
N SER A 398 -7.15 -19.73 18.75
CA SER A 398 -7.12 -21.20 18.78
C SER A 398 -6.46 -21.95 17.60
N HIS A 399 -6.10 -21.30 16.48
CA HIS A 399 -5.69 -22.05 15.28
C HIS A 399 -4.44 -21.59 14.51
N SER A 400 -3.77 -20.49 14.89
CA SER A 400 -2.65 -19.95 14.08
C SER A 400 -1.23 -20.23 14.60
N PHE A 401 -1.05 -20.78 15.81
CA PHE A 401 0.24 -20.69 16.52
C PHE A 401 0.99 -22.00 16.82
N ASP A 402 0.36 -23.17 16.74
CA ASP A 402 1.04 -24.44 17.05
C ASP A 402 2.08 -24.89 16.00
N LEU A 403 2.03 -24.33 14.78
CA LEU A 403 2.94 -24.69 13.67
C LEU A 403 4.29 -23.95 13.67
N LEU A 404 4.49 -22.95 14.53
CA LEU A 404 5.71 -22.13 14.56
C LEU A 404 6.68 -22.46 15.71
N ALA A 405 6.33 -23.39 16.60
CA ALA A 405 7.10 -23.71 17.81
C ALA A 405 7.62 -25.16 17.84
N SER A 406 8.54 -25.52 16.93
CA SER A 406 9.28 -26.80 17.00
C SER A 406 10.62 -26.81 16.24
N PRO A 407 11.77 -26.67 16.94
CA PRO A 407 13.08 -26.92 16.36
C PRO A 407 13.48 -28.41 16.49
N SER A 408 13.58 -29.09 15.35
CA SER A 408 14.41 -30.27 15.05
C SER A 408 14.68 -31.32 16.15
N VAL A 409 14.12 -32.53 15.99
CA VAL A 409 14.81 -33.80 16.31
C VAL A 409 14.62 -34.77 15.15
N TYR A 410 15.66 -35.51 14.76
CA TYR A 410 15.66 -36.38 13.57
C TYR A 410 16.08 -37.81 13.91
N SER A 411 15.35 -38.80 13.37
CA SER A 411 15.72 -40.23 13.18
C SER A 411 15.89 -41.15 14.41
N PRO A 412 15.87 -42.50 14.25
CA PRO A 412 15.73 -43.29 13.01
C PRO A 412 14.61 -44.37 13.00
N SER A 413 14.29 -44.91 11.81
CA SER A 413 13.53 -46.16 11.61
C SER A 413 14.45 -47.40 11.73
N PRO A 414 13.91 -48.62 11.97
CA PRO A 414 13.34 -49.47 10.90
C PRO A 414 11.88 -49.92 11.25
N SER A 415 11.20 -50.93 10.67
CA SER A 415 11.55 -51.99 9.70
C SER A 415 10.36 -52.36 8.77
N ILE A 416 10.51 -53.43 7.97
CA ILE A 416 9.51 -54.01 7.03
C ILE A 416 9.11 -55.43 7.52
N ILE A 417 8.11 -56.07 6.87
CA ILE A 417 7.68 -57.51 6.89
C ILE A 417 6.44 -57.75 7.80
N SER A 418 5.36 -58.48 7.43
CA SER A 418 5.05 -59.39 6.28
C SER A 418 3.57 -59.35 5.81
N ARG A 419 3.37 -59.86 4.59
CA ARG A 419 2.09 -60.30 3.95
C ARG A 419 1.23 -61.24 4.81
N ASN A 420 -0.09 -61.28 4.58
CA ASN A 420 -0.72 -62.40 3.83
C ASN A 420 -2.15 -62.08 3.32
N PRO A 421 -2.67 -62.82 2.30
CA PRO A 421 -3.95 -62.54 1.65
C PRO A 421 -5.12 -63.43 2.15
N SER A 422 -6.29 -63.23 1.54
CA SER A 422 -7.45 -64.14 1.44
C SER A 422 -8.18 -64.55 2.74
N ALA A 423 -9.32 -63.89 2.98
CA ALA A 423 -10.57 -64.45 3.50
C ALA A 423 -11.71 -63.63 2.87
N LEU A 424 -12.43 -64.15 1.87
CA LEU A 424 -13.70 -64.88 2.06
C LEU A 424 -14.82 -64.01 2.69
N LEU A 425 -15.35 -63.09 1.88
CA LEU A 425 -16.75 -63.10 1.43
C LEU A 425 -16.94 -62.19 0.20
#